data_AF-A0A8T6XQQ9-F1
#
_entry.id   AF-A0A8T6XQQ9-F1
#
_cell.length_a   1.000
_cell.length_b   1.000
_cell.length_c   1.000
_cell.angle_alpha   90.00
_cell.angle_beta   90.00
_cell.angle_gamma   90.00
#
_symmetry.space_group_name_H-M   'P 1'
#
loop_
_entity.id
_entity.type
_entity.pdbx_description
1 polymer ?
#
loop_
_entity_poly.entity_id
_entity_poly.type
_entity_poly.pdbx_seq_one_letter_code
_entity_poly.pdbx_strand_id
1 'polypeptide(L)'
;MSLKTVKKNAIHNYESLMNSAKRQIERELSQRNVKLIFEYDKVMVRQSIAIATRQKHMRTLLGLTRFLKKDWKDVTKSDIDELVYN
;
A
#
# COMPACT_ATOMS: atom_id res chain seq x y z
N MET A 1 -15.77 33.81 -13.84
CA MET A 1 -16.70 32.80 -13.28
C MET A 1 -15.90 31.58 -12.85
N SER A 2 -15.77 31.37 -11.54
CA SER A 2 -15.06 30.21 -10.98
C SER A 2 -15.99 29.00 -11.05
N LEU A 3 -15.62 28.00 -11.84
CA LEU A 3 -16.23 26.67 -11.79
C LEU A 3 -15.83 26.04 -10.46
N LYS A 4 -16.64 26.30 -9.43
CA LYS A 4 -16.65 25.52 -8.19
C LYS A 4 -16.76 24.07 -8.62
N THR A 5 -15.65 23.35 -8.51
CA THR A 5 -15.58 21.92 -8.80
C THR A 5 -16.60 21.28 -7.88
N VAL A 6 -17.72 20.85 -8.46
CA VAL A 6 -18.75 20.10 -7.76
C VAL A 6 -18.00 18.94 -7.10
N LYS A 7 -17.90 18.96 -5.76
CA LYS A 7 -17.52 17.78 -4.99
C LYS A 7 -18.60 16.76 -5.26
N LYS A 8 -18.42 16.03 -6.36
CA LYS A 8 -19.14 14.80 -6.64
C LYS A 8 -18.93 13.98 -5.37
N ASN A 9 -20.02 13.58 -4.73
CA ASN A 9 -20.00 12.66 -3.61
C ASN A 9 -19.33 11.36 -4.08
N ALA A 10 -18.00 11.35 -4.15
CA ALA A 10 -17.20 10.19 -4.43
C ALA A 10 -17.21 9.42 -3.11
N ILE A 11 -18.23 8.59 -2.95
CA ILE A 11 -18.43 7.68 -1.81
C ILE A 11 -17.13 6.91 -1.51
N HIS A 12 -16.23 6.78 -2.51
CA HIS A 12 -14.87 6.27 -2.32
C HIS A 12 -13.80 7.18 -2.99
N ASN A 13 -13.14 8.03 -2.20
CA ASN A 13 -11.97 8.81 -2.66
C ASN A 13 -10.70 7.95 -2.61
N TYR A 14 -10.58 6.99 -3.54
CA TYR A 14 -9.44 6.06 -3.60
C TYR A 14 -8.10 6.75 -3.85
N GLU A 15 -8.06 7.91 -4.51
CA GLU A 15 -6.83 8.67 -4.68
C GLU A 15 -6.31 9.20 -3.34
N SER A 16 -7.16 9.82 -2.53
CA SER A 16 -6.78 10.29 -1.20
C SER A 16 -6.38 9.13 -0.27
N LEU A 17 -7.09 8.01 -0.35
CA LEU A 17 -6.77 6.80 0.42
C LEU A 17 -5.44 6.19 -0.01
N MET A 18 -5.15 6.14 -1.32
CA MET A 18 -3.87 5.69 -1.86
C MET A 18 -2.73 6.60 -1.41
N ASN A 19 -2.89 7.91 -1.53
CA ASN A 19 -1.87 8.88 -1.11
C ASN A 19 -1.59 8.81 0.39
N SER A 20 -2.62 8.56 1.19
CA SER A 20 -2.46 8.35 2.64
C SER A 20 -1.73 7.05 2.96
N ALA A 21 -2.02 5.96 2.24
CA ALA A 21 -1.31 4.69 2.39
C ALA A 21 0.18 4.83 2.01
N LYS A 22 0.49 5.51 0.89
CA LYS A 22 1.87 5.77 0.45
C LYS A 22 2.66 6.57 1.48
N ARG A 23 2.07 7.64 2.02
CA ARG A 23 2.71 8.44 3.09
C ARG A 23 2.98 7.62 4.36
N GLN A 24 2.07 6.73 4.75
CA GLN A 24 2.31 5.85 5.90
C GLN A 24 3.45 4.86 5.63
N ILE A 25 3.50 4.26 4.43
CA ILE A 25 4.57 3.37 4.00
C ILE A 25 5.93 4.10 4.08
N GLU A 26 6.03 5.30 3.50
CA GLU A 26 7.27 6.10 3.50
C GLU A 26 7.73 6.50 4.90
N ARG A 27 6.78 6.78 5.81
CA ARG A 27 7.08 7.23 7.17
C ARG A 27 7.52 6.09 8.09
N GLU A 28 6.97 4.89 7.90
CA GLU A 28 7.03 3.82 8.90
C GLU A 28 7.93 2.65 8.51
N LEU A 29 8.17 2.45 7.21
CA LEU A 29 8.92 1.31 6.73
C LEU A 29 10.34 1.71 6.35
N SER A 30 11.24 0.73 6.30
CA SER A 30 12.60 0.93 5.79
C SER A 30 12.58 1.41 4.34
N GLN A 31 13.63 2.11 3.92
CA GLN A 31 13.78 2.55 2.53
C GLN A 31 13.73 1.38 1.53
N ARG A 32 14.21 0.19 1.92
CA ARG A 32 14.17 -1.02 1.10
C ARG A 32 12.74 -1.50 0.89
N ASN A 33 11.95 -1.59 1.97
CA ASN A 33 10.54 -1.98 1.88
C ASN A 33 9.70 -0.95 1.14
N VAL A 34 9.94 0.36 1.36
CA VAL A 34 9.28 1.44 0.60
C VAL A 34 9.51 1.25 -0.90
N LYS A 35 10.78 1.08 -1.31
CA LYS A 35 11.13 0.86 -2.72
C LYS A 35 10.44 -0.38 -3.29
N LEU A 36 10.48 -1.50 -2.58
CA LEU A 36 9.87 -2.76 -3.03
C LEU A 36 8.36 -2.61 -3.24
N ILE A 37 7.66 -2.03 -2.27
CA ILE A 37 6.20 -1.86 -2.32
C ILE A 37 5.80 -0.89 -3.44
N PHE A 38 6.59 0.16 -3.68
CA PHE A 38 6.30 1.11 -4.75
C PHE A 38 6.58 0.54 -6.14
N GLU A 39 7.61 -0.29 -6.30
CA GLU A 39 7.80 -1.05 -7.55
C GLU A 39 6.65 -2.03 -7.79
N TYR A 40 6.14 -2.69 -6.75
CA TYR A 40 4.95 -3.52 -6.85
C TYR A 40 3.71 -2.73 -7.30
N ASP A 41 3.45 -1.52 -6.76
CA ASP A 41 2.37 -0.63 -7.24
C ASP A 41 2.56 -0.26 -8.73
N LYS A 42 3.78 0.06 -9.16
CA LYS A 42 4.08 0.36 -10.57
C LYS A 42 3.75 -0.82 -11.49
N VAL A 43 4.09 -2.05 -11.09
CA VAL A 43 3.73 -3.26 -11.86
C VAL A 43 2.22 -3.40 -11.97
N MET A 44 1.48 -3.20 -10.87
CA MET A 44 0.01 -3.26 -10.91
C MET A 44 -0.61 -2.17 -11.80
N VAL A 45 -0.04 -0.96 -11.82
CA VAL A 45 -0.47 0.10 -12.76
C VAL A 45 -0.29 -0.35 -14.21
N ARG A 46 0.86 -0.95 -14.54
CA ARG A 46 1.15 -1.45 -15.90
C ARG A 46 0.20 -2.58 -16.32
N GLN A 47 -0.29 -3.35 -15.36
CA GLN A 47 -1.29 -4.40 -15.56
C GLN A 47 -2.74 -3.87 -15.53
N SER A 48 -2.93 -2.54 -15.54
CA SER A 48 -4.25 -1.90 -15.51
C SER A 48 -5.11 -2.30 -14.30
N ILE A 49 -4.48 -2.65 -13.18
CA ILE A 49 -5.21 -2.99 -11.95
C ILE A 49 -5.85 -1.74 -11.35
N ALA A 50 -7.14 -1.85 -11.04
CA ALA A 50 -7.95 -0.76 -10.50
C ALA A 50 -7.35 -0.18 -9.21
N ILE A 51 -7.43 1.15 -9.05
CA ILE A 51 -6.87 1.86 -7.89
C ILE A 51 -7.39 1.34 -6.55
N ALA A 52 -8.65 0.92 -6.49
CA ALA A 52 -9.25 0.33 -5.30
C ALA A 52 -8.52 -0.96 -4.86
N THR A 53 -8.25 -1.87 -5.81
CA THR A 53 -7.52 -3.11 -5.56
C THR A 53 -6.08 -2.83 -5.16
N ARG A 54 -5.39 -1.93 -5.88
CA ARG A 54 -4.01 -1.54 -5.54
C ARG A 54 -3.94 -0.92 -4.14
N GLN A 55 -4.90 -0.06 -3.79
CA GLN A 55 -4.98 0.57 -2.48
C GLN A 55 -5.20 -0.46 -1.36
N LYS A 56 -6.04 -1.47 -1.59
CA LYS A 56 -6.19 -2.62 -0.68
C LYS A 56 -4.84 -3.33 -0.50
N HIS A 57 -4.13 -3.64 -1.58
CA HIS A 57 -2.82 -4.31 -1.50
C HIS A 57 -1.79 -3.48 -0.74
N MET A 58 -1.70 -2.17 -0.99
CA MET A 58 -0.79 -1.28 -0.25
C MET A 58 -1.05 -1.32 1.25
N ARG A 59 -2.31 -1.30 1.68
CA ARG A 59 -2.68 -1.40 3.10
C ARG A 59 -2.35 -2.77 3.68
N THR A 60 -2.60 -3.84 2.93
CA THR A 60 -2.23 -5.20 3.35
C THR A 60 -0.72 -5.31 3.53
N LEU A 61 0.08 -4.88 2.56
CA LEU A 61 1.54 -4.91 2.64
C LEU A 61 2.08 -4.08 3.81
N LEU A 62 1.52 -2.88 4.05
CA LEU A 62 1.85 -2.07 5.22
C LEU A 62 1.56 -2.82 6.53
N GLY A 63 0.38 -3.45 6.64
CA GLY A 63 -0.01 -4.25 7.80
C GLY A 63 0.95 -5.42 8.04
N LEU A 64 1.17 -6.26 7.02
CA LEU A 64 2.07 -7.41 7.11
C LEU A 64 3.50 -6.98 7.48
N THR A 65 3.99 -5.88 6.90
CA THR A 65 5.34 -5.38 7.22
C THR A 65 5.43 -4.90 8.66
N ARG A 66 4.38 -4.27 9.22
CA ARG A 66 4.31 -3.87 10.63
C ARG A 66 4.32 -5.07 11.58
N PHE A 67 3.69 -6.18 11.20
CA PHE A 67 3.73 -7.41 11.99
C PHE A 67 5.10 -8.08 11.93
N LEU A 68 5.67 -8.21 10.73
CA LEU A 68 6.97 -8.86 10.53
C LEU A 68 8.14 -8.08 11.14
N LYS A 69 8.06 -6.74 11.18
CA LYS A 69 9.12 -5.83 11.67
C LYS A 69 10.50 -6.12 11.04
N LYS A 70 10.50 -6.62 9.80
CA LYS A 70 11.69 -7.01 9.03
C LYS A 70 11.60 -6.49 7.60
N ASP A 71 12.74 -6.42 6.93
CA ASP A 71 12.78 -6.24 5.48
C ASP A 71 12.30 -7.52 4.80
N TRP A 72 11.47 -7.40 3.75
CA TRP A 72 10.92 -8.56 3.04
C TRP A 72 11.98 -9.51 2.46
N LYS A 73 13.17 -8.99 2.20
CA LYS A 73 14.32 -9.79 1.74
C LYS A 73 14.83 -10.77 2.81
N ASP A 74 14.66 -10.42 4.08
CA ASP A 74 15.17 -11.16 5.23
C ASP A 74 14.07 -11.98 5.92
N VAL A 75 12.86 -11.96 5.38
CA VAL A 75 11.72 -12.75 5.85
C VAL A 75 11.91 -14.21 5.46
N THR A 76 11.84 -15.09 6.46
CA THR A 76 11.95 -16.54 6.27
C THR A 76 10.56 -17.19 6.20
N LYS A 77 10.51 -18.47 5.82
CA LYS A 77 9.27 -19.25 5.87
C LYS A 77 8.69 -19.29 7.29
N SER A 78 9.52 -19.47 8.31
CA SER A 78 9.09 -19.52 9.72
C SER A 78 8.42 -18.22 10.15
N ASP A 79 8.92 -17.07 9.70
CA ASP A 79 8.31 -15.76 10.00
C ASP A 79 6.91 -15.64 9.39
N ILE A 80 6.70 -16.21 8.20
CA ILE A 80 5.38 -16.23 7.55
C ILE A 80 4.45 -17.20 8.27
N ASP A 81 4.94 -18.37 8.68
CA ASP A 81 4.16 -19.35 9.43
C ASP A 81 3.69 -18.74 10.78
N GLU A 82 4.57 -18.05 11.51
CA GLU A 82 4.18 -17.31 12.72
C GLU A 82 3.18 -16.18 12.44
N LEU A 83 3.31 -15.45 11.33
CA LEU A 83 2.41 -14.35 10.97
C LEU A 83 0.97 -14.83 10.68
N VAL A 84 0.83 -16.04 10.15
CA VAL A 84 -0.45 -16.56 9.64
C VAL A 84 -1.18 -17.44 10.68
N TYR A 85 -0.43 -18.19 11.49
CA TYR A 85 -1.01 -19.18 12.41
C TYR A 85 -1.02 -18.76 13.89
N ASN A 86 -0.43 -17.62 14.25
CA ASN A 86 -0.61 -16.99 15.57
C ASN A 86 -1.71 -15.92 15.53
#